data_AF-A0A412WA09-F1
#
_entry.id   AF-A0A412WA09-F1
#
_cell.length_a   1.000
_cell.length_b   1.000
_cell.length_c   1.000
_cell.angle_alpha   90.00
_cell.angle_beta   90.00
_cell.angle_gamma   90.00
#
_symmetry.space_group_name_H-M   'P 1'
#
loop_
_entity.id
_entity.type
_entity.pdbx_description
1 polymer ?
#
loop_
_entity_poly.entity_id
_entity_poly.type
_entity_poly.pdbx_seq_one_letter_code
_entity_poly.pdbx_strand_id
1 'polypeptide(L)'
;MELIIKDNNNSTYNLNWAWYGETYYELKAPFASATMGKQQKAIAFVSYRDALVEKLVGFHSVYFREKKKELINKINQLIENQKYTGNINVDTIKQSSEYIDLMRLCDDSIIWKKGSYTASCKVYIAGNKSPFIYNFKFSLTETDISNLKSNIKLAKLIIEKSYFPDENKIEDNWLWASPTIEKL
;
A
#
# COMPACT_ATOMS: atom_id res chain seq x y z
N MET A 1 6.27 13.68 3.39
CA MET A 1 5.06 13.72 4.23
C MET A 1 5.10 12.53 5.17
N GLU A 2 4.56 12.70 6.38
CA GLU A 2 4.47 11.65 7.39
C GLU A 2 3.04 11.59 7.90
N LEU A 3 2.54 10.39 8.16
CA LEU A 3 1.24 10.15 8.75
C LEU A 3 1.43 9.36 10.04
N ILE A 4 1.10 9.98 11.17
CA ILE A 4 1.16 9.35 12.49
C ILE A 4 -0.25 9.05 12.92
N ILE A 5 -0.56 7.78 13.18
CA ILE A 5 -1.89 7.32 13.58
C ILE A 5 -1.82 6.76 14.99
N LYS A 6 -2.80 7.08 15.82
CA LYS A 6 -3.00 6.48 17.14
C LYS A 6 -4.35 5.79 17.19
N ASP A 7 -4.35 4.55 17.65
CA ASP A 7 -5.59 3.80 17.92
C ASP A 7 -6.12 4.10 19.33
N ASN A 8 -7.31 3.56 19.62
CA ASN A 8 -7.93 3.62 20.94
C ASN A 8 -7.09 2.99 22.07
N ASN A 9 -6.15 2.11 21.75
CA ASN A 9 -5.24 1.48 22.72
C ASN A 9 -3.94 2.27 22.89
N ASN A 10 -3.86 3.48 22.34
CA ASN A 10 -2.69 4.35 22.33
C ASN A 10 -1.47 3.74 21.59
N SER A 11 -1.68 2.73 20.75
CA SER A 11 -0.69 2.21 19.81
C SER A 11 -0.43 3.26 18.75
N THR A 12 0.83 3.59 18.52
CA THR A 12 1.23 4.61 17.55
C THR A 12 1.83 3.96 16.31
N TYR A 13 1.29 4.30 15.15
CA TYR A 13 1.73 3.81 13.84
C TYR A 13 2.31 4.98 13.03
N ASN A 14 3.59 4.87 12.70
CA ASN A 14 4.28 5.84 11.86
C ASN A 14 4.31 5.32 10.42
N LEU A 15 3.63 6.04 9.53
CA LEU A 15 3.54 5.71 8.12
C LEU A 15 4.23 6.79 7.29
N ASN A 16 5.12 6.36 6.41
CA ASN A 16 5.88 7.27 5.56
C ASN A 16 5.29 7.32 4.16
N TRP A 17 5.34 8.51 3.56
CA TRP A 17 4.92 8.71 2.19
C TRP A 17 5.75 7.82 1.25
N ALA A 18 5.05 7.00 0.46
CA ALA A 18 5.65 5.98 -0.39
C ALA A 18 5.49 6.28 -1.88
N TRP A 19 4.29 6.72 -2.28
CA TRP A 19 3.98 7.00 -3.68
C TRP A 19 2.89 8.07 -3.77
N TYR A 20 2.74 8.66 -4.95
CA TYR A 20 1.56 9.44 -5.29
C TYR A 20 1.12 9.11 -6.72
N GLY A 21 -0.18 9.17 -6.95
CA GLY A 21 -0.81 9.06 -8.25
C GLY A 21 -1.50 10.36 -8.60
N GLU A 22 -1.41 10.78 -9.86
CA GLU A 22 -2.16 11.91 -10.41
C GLU A 22 -3.05 11.41 -11.52
N THR A 23 -4.34 11.72 -11.45
CA THR A 23 -5.29 11.46 -12.53
C THR A 23 -5.47 12.74 -13.32
N TYR A 24 -5.10 12.74 -14.61
CA TYR A 24 -5.18 13.93 -15.45
C TYR A 24 -6.55 14.06 -16.11
N TYR A 25 -7.07 12.98 -16.68
CA TYR A 25 -8.40 12.93 -17.31
C TYR A 25 -9.01 11.53 -17.23
N GLU A 26 -10.33 11.49 -17.07
CA GLU A 26 -11.15 10.28 -17.18
C GLU A 26 -12.01 10.39 -18.46
N LEU A 27 -11.72 9.57 -19.46
CA LEU A 27 -12.54 9.46 -20.67
C LEU A 27 -13.64 8.43 -20.41
N LYS A 28 -14.90 8.86 -20.32
CA LYS A 28 -16.05 7.95 -20.23
C LYS A 28 -16.68 7.73 -21.60
N ALA A 29 -16.66 6.50 -22.09
CA ALA A 29 -17.44 6.00 -23.20
C ALA A 29 -18.58 5.09 -22.67
N PRO A 30 -19.66 4.83 -23.44
CA PRO A 30 -20.84 4.09 -22.98
C PRO A 30 -20.57 2.69 -22.40
N PHE A 31 -19.45 2.08 -22.76
CA PHE A 31 -19.04 0.74 -22.32
C PHE A 31 -17.61 0.66 -21.79
N ALA A 32 -16.92 1.80 -21.61
CA ALA A 32 -15.53 1.81 -21.15
C ALA A 32 -15.17 3.17 -20.53
N SER A 33 -14.45 3.16 -19.41
CA SER A 33 -13.70 4.32 -18.93
C SER A 33 -12.21 4.11 -19.19
N ALA A 34 -11.53 5.13 -19.71
CA ALA A 34 -10.09 5.17 -19.83
C ALA A 34 -9.54 6.31 -18.97
N THR A 35 -8.78 5.95 -17.94
CA THR A 35 -8.18 6.90 -17.01
C THR A 35 -6.72 7.12 -17.40
N MET A 36 -6.36 8.35 -17.79
CA MET A 36 -4.97 8.71 -18.04
C MET A 36 -4.40 9.34 -16.77
N GLY A 37 -3.44 8.67 -16.15
CA GLY A 37 -2.78 9.12 -14.92
C GLY A 37 -1.33 8.68 -14.84
N LYS A 38 -0.60 9.21 -13.86
CA LYS A 38 0.80 8.86 -13.60
C LYS A 38 0.97 8.48 -12.14
N GLN A 39 1.56 7.32 -11.89
CA GLN A 39 1.98 6.88 -10.56
C GLN A 39 3.50 7.04 -10.41
N GLN A 40 3.95 7.66 -9.32
CA GLN A 40 5.36 7.95 -9.07
C GLN A 40 5.75 7.61 -7.64
N LYS A 41 7.04 7.28 -7.45
CA LYS A 41 7.64 7.19 -6.11
C LYS A 41 7.60 8.57 -5.44
N ALA A 42 7.35 8.58 -4.14
CA ALA A 42 7.35 9.78 -3.33
C ALA A 42 8.73 10.45 -3.29
N ILE A 43 8.84 11.67 -3.80
CA ILE A 43 10.04 12.52 -3.71
C ILE A 43 9.60 13.92 -3.28
N ALA A 44 8.83 14.58 -4.14
CA ALA A 44 8.11 15.83 -3.90
C ALA A 44 6.99 15.93 -4.95
N PHE A 45 5.98 16.76 -4.71
CA PHE A 45 5.04 17.13 -5.77
C PHE A 45 4.82 18.64 -5.74
N VAL A 46 4.60 19.22 -6.92
CA VAL A 46 4.25 20.63 -7.07
C VAL A 46 2.73 20.74 -6.97
N SER A 47 2.27 21.64 -6.11
CA SER A 47 0.84 21.98 -6.03
C SER A 47 0.57 23.14 -6.98
N TYR A 48 0.21 22.82 -8.24
CA TYR A 48 -0.33 23.83 -9.16
C TYR A 48 -1.70 24.28 -8.66
N ARG A 49 -1.96 25.58 -8.64
CA ARG A 49 -3.27 26.14 -8.22
C ARG A 49 -4.27 26.23 -9.38
N ASP A 50 -3.79 26.13 -10.62
CA ASP A 50 -4.59 26.46 -11.81
C ASP A 50 -5.27 25.25 -12.46
N ALA A 51 -4.97 24.02 -12.00
CA ALA A 51 -5.58 22.80 -12.52
C ALA A 51 -6.13 21.93 -11.38
N LEU A 52 -7.38 21.49 -11.54
CA LEU A 52 -8.07 20.60 -10.60
C LEU A 52 -7.61 19.17 -10.89
N VAL A 53 -6.51 18.76 -10.25
CA VAL A 53 -5.94 17.42 -10.38
C VAL A 53 -6.22 16.64 -9.11
N GLU A 54 -6.87 15.49 -9.23
CA GLU A 54 -6.97 14.54 -8.12
C GLU A 54 -5.60 13.91 -7.87
N LYS A 55 -5.14 13.95 -6.62
CA LYS A 55 -3.89 13.35 -6.19
C LYS A 55 -4.15 12.31 -5.11
N LEU A 56 -3.82 11.06 -5.42
CA LEU A 56 -3.81 9.98 -4.45
C LEU A 56 -2.43 9.88 -3.81
N VAL A 57 -2.37 9.83 -2.49
CA VAL A 57 -1.11 9.76 -1.73
C VAL A 57 -1.09 8.48 -0.92
N GLY A 58 -0.13 7.61 -1.20
CA GLY A 58 0.04 6.35 -0.49
C GLY A 58 1.07 6.43 0.63
N PHE A 59 0.72 5.91 1.81
CA PHE A 59 1.60 5.81 2.97
C PHE A 59 1.81 4.34 3.35
N HIS A 60 3.06 3.94 3.60
CA HIS A 60 3.40 2.57 3.97
C HIS A 60 4.15 2.53 5.31
N SER A 61 3.96 1.43 6.05
CA SER A 61 4.81 1.12 7.21
C SER A 61 6.25 0.88 6.74
N VAL A 62 7.20 1.57 7.38
CA VAL A 62 8.63 1.42 7.09
C VAL A 62 9.08 -0.01 7.37
N TYR A 63 8.64 -0.58 8.49
CA TYR A 63 8.95 -1.96 8.86
C TYR A 63 8.50 -2.95 7.79
N PHE A 64 7.24 -2.86 7.36
CA PHE A 64 6.69 -3.77 6.35
C PHE A 64 7.47 -3.64 5.03
N ARG A 65 7.77 -2.41 4.60
CA ARG A 65 8.50 -2.16 3.35
C ARG A 65 9.89 -2.78 3.35
N GLU A 66 10.68 -2.55 4.40
CA GLU A 66 12.04 -3.06 4.49
C GLU A 66 12.05 -4.58 4.63
N LYS A 67 11.18 -5.15 5.46
CA LYS A 67 11.09 -6.61 5.62
C LYS A 67 10.63 -7.30 4.33
N LYS A 68 9.64 -6.73 3.63
CA LYS A 68 9.19 -7.22 2.32
C LYS A 68 10.34 -7.20 1.31
N LYS A 69 11.12 -6.11 1.26
CA LYS A 69 12.27 -5.99 0.34
C LYS A 69 13.34 -7.04 0.64
N GLU A 70 13.66 -7.27 1.92
CA GLU A 70 14.61 -8.30 2.35
C GLU A 70 14.17 -9.70 1.88
N LEU A 71 12.92 -10.07 2.15
CA LEU A 71 12.37 -11.39 1.78
C LEU A 71 12.31 -11.57 0.26
N ILE A 72 11.85 -10.56 -0.48
CA ILE A 72 11.82 -10.59 -1.95
C ILE A 72 13.21 -10.81 -2.53
N ASN A 73 14.24 -10.13 -2.01
CA ASN A 73 15.61 -10.30 -2.50
C ASN A 73 16.10 -11.73 -2.28
N LYS A 74 15.82 -12.33 -1.12
CA LYS A 74 16.21 -13.72 -0.83
C LYS A 74 15.47 -14.72 -1.73
N ILE A 75 14.17 -14.52 -1.97
CA ILE A 75 13.39 -15.34 -2.91
C ILE A 75 13.96 -15.24 -4.33
N ASN A 76 14.30 -14.03 -4.78
CA ASN A 76 14.92 -13.83 -6.10
C ASN A 76 16.25 -14.59 -6.22
N GLN A 77 17.09 -14.56 -5.17
CA GLN A 77 18.35 -15.32 -5.15
C GLN A 77 18.10 -16.84 -5.23
N LEU A 78 17.09 -17.37 -4.52
CA LEU A 78 16.70 -18.77 -4.62
C LEU A 78 16.28 -19.15 -6.05
N ILE A 79 15.48 -18.30 -6.70
CA ILE A 79 15.03 -18.49 -8.08
C ILE A 79 16.21 -18.44 -9.06
N GLU A 80 17.11 -17.47 -8.90
CA GLU A 80 18.30 -17.34 -9.74
C GLU A 80 19.22 -18.56 -9.60
N ASN A 81 19.45 -19.05 -8.40
CA ASN A 81 20.22 -20.27 -8.16
C ASN A 81 19.60 -21.50 -8.85
N GLN A 82 18.28 -21.65 -8.79
CA GLN A 82 17.59 -22.74 -9.49
C GLN A 82 17.65 -22.62 -11.02
N LYS A 83 17.67 -21.40 -11.56
CA LYS A 83 17.87 -21.15 -12.99
C LYS A 83 19.26 -21.62 -13.45
N TYR A 84 20.31 -21.39 -12.64
CA TYR A 84 21.64 -21.91 -12.95
C TYR A 84 21.69 -23.44 -12.97
N THR A 85 20.90 -24.12 -12.14
CA THR A 85 20.80 -25.58 -12.13
C THR A 85 19.86 -26.15 -13.19
N GLY A 86 19.21 -25.30 -14.00
CA GLY A 86 18.39 -25.69 -15.15
C GLY A 86 16.98 -26.19 -14.84
N ASN A 87 16.55 -26.19 -13.58
CA ASN A 87 15.20 -26.66 -13.20
C ASN A 87 14.63 -25.82 -12.06
N ILE A 88 13.65 -24.96 -12.35
CA ILE A 88 12.94 -24.17 -11.35
C ILE A 88 11.86 -25.06 -10.73
N ASN A 89 12.03 -25.38 -9.45
CA ASN A 89 11.02 -26.10 -8.67
C ASN A 89 10.20 -25.10 -7.85
N VAL A 90 9.01 -24.80 -8.38
CA VAL A 90 8.03 -23.88 -7.76
C VAL A 90 7.63 -24.34 -6.36
N ASP A 91 7.44 -25.65 -6.15
CA ASP A 91 7.03 -26.19 -4.84
C ASP A 91 8.12 -25.98 -3.79
N THR A 92 9.38 -26.15 -4.17
CA THR A 92 10.51 -25.85 -3.29
C THR A 92 10.57 -24.38 -2.91
N ILE A 93 10.26 -23.46 -3.84
CA ILE A 93 10.21 -22.03 -3.53
C ILE A 93 9.04 -21.72 -2.60
N LYS A 94 7.85 -22.29 -2.83
CA LYS A 94 6.68 -22.08 -1.97
C LYS A 94 6.86 -22.65 -0.55
N GLN A 95 7.65 -23.71 -0.41
CA GLN A 95 8.00 -24.32 0.87
C GLN A 95 9.18 -23.64 1.58
N SER A 96 9.87 -22.70 0.91
CA SER A 96 10.96 -21.95 1.53
C SER A 96 10.46 -21.11 2.71
N SER A 97 11.31 -20.97 3.73
CA SER A 97 11.05 -20.08 4.87
C SER A 97 10.73 -18.67 4.43
N GLU A 98 11.44 -18.17 3.42
CA GLU A 98 11.32 -16.82 2.90
C GLU A 98 9.95 -16.54 2.30
N TYR A 99 9.42 -17.48 1.52
CA TYR A 99 8.10 -17.35 0.91
C TYR A 99 7.00 -17.43 1.98
N ILE A 100 7.11 -18.38 2.92
CA ILE A 100 6.17 -18.52 4.04
C ILE A 100 6.16 -17.24 4.90
N ASP A 101 7.34 -16.71 5.22
CA ASP A 101 7.49 -15.47 5.98
C ASP A 101 6.93 -14.26 5.22
N LEU A 102 7.06 -14.21 3.90
CA LEU A 102 6.48 -13.15 3.08
C LEU A 102 4.94 -13.20 3.10
N MET A 103 4.37 -14.40 3.02
CA MET A 103 2.92 -14.58 3.13
C MET A 103 2.42 -14.21 4.52
N ARG A 104 3.13 -14.62 5.57
CA ARG A 104 2.81 -14.28 6.95
C ARG A 104 2.94 -12.77 7.21
N LEU A 105 3.98 -12.12 6.68
CA LEU A 105 4.15 -10.68 6.75
C LEU A 105 2.94 -9.92 6.18
N CYS A 106 2.30 -10.46 5.14
CA CYS A 106 1.08 -9.88 4.59
C CYS A 106 -0.12 -10.03 5.54
N ASP A 107 -0.27 -11.17 6.22
CA ASP A 107 -1.33 -11.36 7.23
C ASP A 107 -1.14 -10.40 8.42
N ASP A 108 0.08 -10.31 8.91
CA ASP A 108 0.44 -9.50 10.08
C ASP A 108 0.49 -7.99 9.76
N SER A 109 0.36 -7.60 8.48
CA SER A 109 0.43 -6.21 8.05
C SER A 109 -0.77 -5.36 8.44
N ILE A 110 -1.91 -6.00 8.76
CA ILE A 110 -3.15 -5.27 9.04
C ILE A 110 -3.16 -4.73 10.47
N ILE A 111 -2.92 -3.43 10.59
CA ILE A 111 -2.92 -2.73 11.87
C ILE A 111 -4.32 -2.26 12.28
N TRP A 112 -5.29 -2.34 11.36
CA TRP A 112 -6.62 -1.76 11.53
C TRP A 112 -7.52 -2.63 12.40
N LYS A 113 -8.16 -1.99 13.37
CA LYS A 113 -9.16 -2.54 14.28
C LYS A 113 -10.40 -1.66 14.28
N LYS A 114 -11.54 -2.21 14.68
CA LYS A 114 -12.74 -1.41 14.92
C LYS A 114 -12.47 -0.39 16.02
N GLY A 115 -12.94 0.84 15.82
CA GLY A 115 -12.84 1.90 16.82
C GLY A 115 -12.43 3.25 16.24
N SER A 116 -12.05 4.15 17.14
CA SER A 116 -11.67 5.51 16.80
C SER A 116 -10.15 5.63 16.66
N TYR A 117 -9.74 6.57 15.83
CA TYR A 117 -8.36 6.87 15.54
C TYR A 117 -8.17 8.38 15.58
N THR A 118 -6.98 8.78 16.01
CA THR A 118 -6.48 10.14 15.79
C THR A 118 -5.29 10.07 14.85
N ALA A 119 -5.18 11.02 13.95
CA ALA A 119 -4.12 11.07 12.97
C ALA A 119 -3.53 12.48 12.89
N SER A 120 -2.22 12.52 12.69
CA SER A 120 -1.45 13.74 12.45
C SER A 120 -0.72 13.60 11.13
N CYS A 121 -1.13 14.38 10.14
CA CYS A 121 -0.46 14.46 8.85
C CYS A 121 0.53 15.62 8.86
N LYS A 122 1.81 15.31 8.65
CA LYS A 122 2.89 16.30 8.56
C LYS A 122 3.32 16.48 7.12
N VAL A 123 3.23 17.72 6.65
CA VAL A 123 3.61 18.13 5.29
C VAL A 123 4.82 19.06 5.38
N TYR A 124 5.91 18.66 4.72
CA TYR A 124 7.15 19.42 4.66
C TYR A 124 7.15 20.24 3.38
N ILE A 125 7.31 21.56 3.51
CA ILE A 125 7.33 22.51 2.41
C ILE A 125 8.77 22.98 2.23
N ALA A 126 9.27 22.97 1.00
CA ALA A 126 10.61 23.46 0.69
C ALA A 126 10.78 24.92 1.16
N GLY A 127 11.88 25.19 1.86
CA GLY A 127 12.16 26.52 2.45
C GLY A 127 11.60 26.75 3.85
N ASN A 128 10.68 25.89 4.33
CA ASN A 128 10.16 25.98 5.71
C ASN A 128 10.98 25.10 6.65
N LYS A 129 11.28 25.63 7.85
CA LYS A 129 12.02 24.88 8.90
C LYS A 129 11.16 23.83 9.60
N SER A 130 9.86 24.08 9.74
CA SER A 130 8.90 23.20 10.41
C SER A 130 7.83 22.70 9.43
N PRO A 131 7.34 21.46 9.62
CA PRO A 131 6.26 20.94 8.81
C PRO A 131 4.94 21.63 9.18
N PHE A 132 4.05 21.77 8.19
CA PHE A 132 2.63 22.00 8.43
C PHE A 132 2.02 20.73 9.02
N ILE A 133 1.21 20.86 10.07
CA ILE A 133 0.60 19.74 10.77
C ILE A 133 -0.92 19.87 10.70
N TYR A 134 -1.57 18.84 10.17
CA TYR A 134 -3.03 18.72 10.18
C TYR A 134 -3.45 17.52 11.02
N ASN A 135 -4.23 17.78 12.06
CA ASN A 135 -4.75 16.76 12.96
C ASN A 135 -6.22 16.49 12.68
N PHE A 136 -6.58 15.21 12.66
CA PHE A 136 -7.94 14.77 12.43
C PHE A 136 -8.24 13.46 13.15
N LYS A 137 -9.51 13.13 13.27
CA LYS A 137 -9.98 11.86 13.81
C LYS A 137 -10.94 11.19 12.82
N PHE A 138 -11.00 9.88 12.90
CA PHE A 138 -11.91 9.05 12.11
C PHE A 138 -12.23 7.78 12.90
N SER A 139 -13.22 7.02 12.44
CA SER A 139 -13.55 5.71 13.02
C SER A 139 -13.71 4.65 11.95
N LEU A 140 -13.37 3.41 12.29
CA LEU A 140 -13.55 2.25 11.43
C LEU A 140 -14.59 1.32 12.04
N THR A 141 -15.56 0.92 11.22
CA THR A 141 -16.59 -0.06 11.57
C THR A 141 -16.07 -1.49 11.42
N GLU A 142 -16.79 -2.48 11.96
CA GLU A 142 -16.41 -3.89 11.76
C GLU A 142 -16.44 -4.26 10.27
N THR A 143 -17.41 -3.73 9.52
CA THR A 143 -17.53 -3.92 8.07
C THR A 143 -16.31 -3.38 7.33
N ASP A 144 -15.82 -2.19 7.70
CA ASP A 144 -14.60 -1.63 7.10
C ASP A 144 -13.41 -2.56 7.34
N ILE A 145 -13.26 -3.08 8.56
CA ILE A 145 -12.17 -4.00 8.88
C ILE A 145 -12.28 -5.32 8.11
N SER A 146 -13.49 -5.88 7.99
CA SER A 146 -13.71 -7.09 7.19
C SER A 146 -13.35 -6.88 5.72
N ASN A 147 -13.73 -5.74 5.13
CA ASN A 147 -13.40 -5.39 3.75
C ASN A 147 -11.90 -5.18 3.55
N LEU A 148 -11.23 -4.48 4.47
CA LEU A 148 -9.79 -4.29 4.40
C LEU A 148 -9.03 -5.62 4.54
N LYS A 149 -9.52 -6.56 5.36
CA LYS A 149 -8.94 -7.90 5.51
C LYS A 149 -9.01 -8.71 4.23
N SER A 150 -10.05 -8.58 3.39
CA SER A 150 -10.11 -9.31 2.12
C SER A 150 -9.01 -8.88 1.14
N ASN A 151 -8.50 -7.66 1.24
CA ASN A 151 -7.40 -7.19 0.40
C ASN A 151 -6.10 -7.97 0.64
N ILE A 152 -5.91 -8.60 1.81
CA ILE A 152 -4.73 -9.44 2.09
C ILE A 152 -4.69 -10.61 1.11
N LYS A 153 -5.84 -11.21 0.80
CA LYS A 153 -5.93 -12.33 -0.16
C LYS A 153 -5.50 -11.87 -1.56
N LEU A 154 -5.99 -10.71 -2.00
CA LEU A 154 -5.60 -10.11 -3.27
C LEU A 154 -4.10 -9.78 -3.31
N ALA A 155 -3.56 -9.19 -2.23
CA ALA A 155 -2.13 -8.87 -2.14
C ALA A 155 -1.24 -10.11 -2.24
N LYS A 156 -1.61 -11.20 -1.56
CA LYS A 156 -0.91 -12.49 -1.65
C LYS A 156 -0.97 -13.08 -3.05
N LEU A 157 -2.14 -13.05 -3.68
CA LEU A 157 -2.33 -13.50 -5.06
C LEU A 157 -1.45 -12.72 -6.04
N ILE A 158 -1.38 -11.38 -5.90
CA ILE A 158 -0.51 -10.53 -6.72
C ILE A 158 0.96 -10.91 -6.54
N ILE A 159 1.40 -11.14 -5.29
CA ILE A 159 2.77 -11.60 -5.02
C ILE A 159 3.00 -12.95 -5.69
N GLU A 160 2.09 -13.91 -5.52
CA GLU A 160 2.21 -15.24 -6.11
C GLU A 160 2.35 -15.18 -7.63
N LYS A 161 1.47 -14.45 -8.32
CA LYS A 161 1.53 -14.31 -9.79
C LYS A 161 2.74 -13.55 -10.30
N SER A 162 3.34 -12.68 -9.47
CA SER A 162 4.59 -12.01 -9.85
C SER A 162 5.77 -12.97 -9.98
N TYR A 163 5.71 -14.12 -9.30
CA TYR A 163 6.71 -15.19 -9.38
C TYR A 163 6.28 -16.35 -10.27
N PHE A 164 4.99 -16.68 -10.25
CA PHE A 164 4.40 -17.83 -10.91
C PHE A 164 3.22 -17.36 -11.78
N PRO A 165 3.50 -16.69 -12.91
CA PRO A 165 2.44 -16.20 -13.79
C PRO A 165 1.68 -17.38 -14.39
N ASP A 166 0.35 -17.30 -14.35
CA ASP A 166 -0.57 -18.17 -15.06
C ASP A 166 -1.39 -17.36 -16.07
N GLU A 167 -2.21 -18.03 -16.89
CA GLU A 167 -3.04 -17.35 -17.92
C GLU A 167 -4.23 -16.59 -17.31
N ASN A 168 -4.53 -16.81 -16.03
CA ASN A 168 -5.68 -16.21 -15.38
C ASN A 168 -5.42 -14.72 -15.10
N LYS A 169 -6.33 -13.84 -15.52
CA LYS A 169 -6.26 -12.43 -15.11
C LYS A 169 -6.60 -12.31 -13.63
N ILE A 170 -5.90 -11.42 -12.93
CA ILE A 170 -6.30 -11.02 -11.58
C ILE A 170 -7.41 -9.99 -11.73
N GLU A 171 -8.58 -10.26 -11.15
CA GLU A 171 -9.59 -9.22 -10.94
C GLU A 171 -9.12 -8.30 -9.81
N ASP A 172 -8.80 -7.05 -10.16
CA ASP A 172 -8.36 -6.05 -9.20
C ASP A 172 -9.57 -5.40 -8.53
N ASN A 173 -10.03 -6.03 -7.43
CA ASN A 173 -11.12 -5.55 -6.60
C ASN A 173 -10.60 -5.07 -5.24
N TRP A 174 -9.62 -4.15 -5.24
CA TRP A 174 -9.12 -3.57 -4.01
C TRP A 174 -10.22 -2.76 -3.28
N LEU A 175 -10.57 -3.18 -2.06
CA LEU A 175 -11.62 -2.55 -1.28
C LEU A 175 -11.05 -1.42 -0.41
N TRP A 176 -11.57 -0.21 -0.57
CA TRP A 176 -11.20 0.94 0.26
C TRP A 176 -12.19 1.12 1.40
N ALA A 177 -11.68 1.50 2.58
CA ALA A 177 -12.50 2.08 3.64
C ALA A 177 -12.50 3.60 3.46
N SER A 178 -13.68 4.22 3.51
CA SER A 178 -13.85 5.66 3.34
C SER A 178 -14.50 6.28 4.59
N PRO A 179 -13.80 6.28 5.74
CA PRO A 179 -14.36 6.80 6.97
C PRO A 179 -14.53 8.32 6.88
N THR A 180 -15.55 8.85 7.55
CA THR A 180 -15.70 10.30 7.71
C THR A 180 -14.56 10.85 8.56
N ILE A 181 -13.96 11.95 8.09
CA ILE A 181 -12.85 12.62 8.75
C ILE A 181 -13.37 13.88 9.45
N GLU A 182 -13.06 14.00 10.73
CA GLU A 182 -13.36 15.18 11.54
C GLU A 182 -12.07 15.88 11.95
N LYS A 183 -12.00 17.20 11.75
CA LYS A 183 -10.86 18.00 12.20
C LYS A 183 -10.78 17.99 13.73
N LEU A 184 -9.55 17.87 14.24
CA LEU A 184 -9.24 18.03 15.68
C LEU A 184 -8.90 19.47 16.02
#